data_AF-A0A529HMS4-F1
#
_entry.id   AF-A0A529HMS4-F1
#
_cell.length_a   1.000
_cell.length_b   1.000
_cell.length_c   1.000
_cell.angle_alpha   90.00
_cell.angle_beta   90.00
_cell.angle_gamma   90.00
#
_symmetry.space_group_name_H-M   'P 1'
#
loop_
_entity.id
_entity.type
_entity.pdbx_description
1 polymer ?
#
loop_
_entity_poly.entity_id
_entity_poly.type
_entity_poly.pdbx_seq_one_letter_code
_entity_poly.pdbx_strand_id
1 'polypeptide(L)'
;FDGTISEAACERMLRTQRLQQRLSNLLLERYRLSCAVDEPADAVDRAIALSSGEELEELVLRSGAIYWAGNLAAVIDGREADALQVALGADLCTFAVANRDLAGPLQPLQPLEDIHRRVYADGLSCLGAWCQAMPGGTSMRVRLKLMPHELVDQTTEPFAEAGPAIVRRAMG
;
A
#
# COMPACT_ATOMS: atom_id res chain seq x y z
N PHE A 1 -14.20 14.02 9.82
CA PHE A 1 -15.12 14.88 10.60
C PHE A 1 -15.84 14.08 11.68
N ASP A 2 -15.25 13.05 12.29
CA ASP A 2 -15.75 12.36 13.49
C ASP A 2 -17.29 12.17 13.56
N GLY A 3 -17.91 11.78 12.44
CA GLY A 3 -19.38 11.62 12.31
C GLY A 3 -20.22 12.90 12.25
N THR A 4 -19.63 14.09 12.30
CA THR A 4 -20.31 15.40 12.28
C THR A 4 -20.87 15.78 10.90
N ILE A 5 -20.37 15.17 9.82
CA ILE A 5 -20.84 15.40 8.44
C ILE A 5 -21.24 14.05 7.85
N SER A 6 -22.48 13.93 7.38
CA SER A 6 -22.95 12.73 6.69
C SER A 6 -22.36 12.61 5.29
N GLU A 7 -22.27 11.39 4.76
CA GLU A 7 -21.78 11.13 3.40
C GLU A 7 -22.58 11.91 2.34
N ALA A 8 -23.91 11.93 2.45
CA ALA A 8 -24.77 12.73 1.59
C ALA A 8 -24.53 14.26 1.70
N ALA A 9 -24.01 14.75 2.83
CA ALA A 9 -23.57 16.14 2.96
C ALA A 9 -22.21 16.35 2.28
N CYS A 10 -21.26 15.41 2.42
CA CYS A 10 -19.99 15.43 1.69
C CYS A 10 -20.21 15.45 0.16
N GLU A 11 -21.07 14.58 -0.36
CA GLU A 11 -21.40 14.55 -1.80
C GLU A 11 -21.95 15.88 -2.30
N ARG A 12 -22.88 16.50 -1.55
CA ARG A 12 -23.44 17.81 -1.90
C ARG A 12 -22.38 18.92 -1.87
N MET A 13 -21.45 18.87 -0.92
CA MET A 13 -20.32 19.80 -0.86
C MET A 13 -19.38 19.62 -2.07
N LEU A 14 -19.11 18.39 -2.49
CA LEU A 14 -18.28 18.09 -3.65
C LEU A 14 -18.92 18.55 -4.97
N ARG A 15 -20.25 18.46 -5.11
CA ARG A 15 -20.99 18.92 -6.30
C ARG A 15 -21.18 20.44 -6.38
N THR A 16 -21.00 21.16 -5.27
CA THR A 16 -21.18 22.62 -5.24
C THR A 16 -19.84 23.31 -5.45
N GLN A 17 -19.62 23.90 -6.63
CA GLN A 17 -18.33 24.49 -7.05
C GLN A 17 -17.69 25.41 -5.99
N ARG A 18 -18.46 26.31 -5.37
CA ARG A 18 -17.95 27.22 -4.31
C ARG A 18 -17.49 26.45 -3.07
N LEU A 19 -18.17 25.38 -2.70
CA LEU A 19 -17.82 24.56 -1.53
C LEU A 19 -16.66 23.63 -1.83
N GLN A 20 -16.59 23.09 -3.05
CA GLN A 20 -15.46 22.28 -3.52
C GLN A 20 -14.12 23.03 -3.39
N GLN A 21 -14.05 24.29 -3.85
CA GLN A 21 -12.83 25.08 -3.72
C GLN A 21 -12.46 25.32 -2.25
N ARG A 22 -13.44 25.68 -1.41
CA ARG A 22 -13.21 25.92 0.02
C ARG A 22 -12.76 24.65 0.74
N LEU A 23 -13.37 23.51 0.41
CA LEU A 23 -13.02 22.22 0.98
C LEU A 23 -11.61 21.81 0.56
N SER A 24 -11.25 22.03 -0.71
CA SER A 24 -9.90 21.77 -1.21
C SER A 24 -8.86 22.58 -0.43
N ASN A 25 -9.10 23.89 -0.24
CA ASN A 25 -8.19 24.74 0.54
C ASN A 25 -8.07 24.27 2.00
N LEU A 26 -9.19 23.90 2.64
CA LEU A 26 -9.18 23.38 4.01
C LEU A 26 -8.39 22.07 4.13
N LEU A 27 -8.52 21.16 3.16
CA LEU A 27 -7.75 19.91 3.14
C LEU A 27 -6.25 20.20 2.92
N LEU A 28 -5.93 21.11 2.01
CA LEU A 28 -4.53 21.53 1.79
C LEU A 28 -3.91 22.12 3.06
N GLU A 29 -4.62 23.02 3.75
CA GLU A 29 -4.16 23.60 5.02
C GLU A 29 -4.05 22.55 6.13
N ARG A 30 -5.07 21.71 6.30
CA ARG A 30 -5.12 20.67 7.34
C ARG A 30 -3.96 19.69 7.24
N TYR A 31 -3.63 19.27 6.03
CA TYR A 31 -2.58 18.30 5.74
C TYR A 31 -1.25 18.95 5.31
N ARG A 32 -1.15 20.28 5.38
CA ARG A 32 0.02 21.08 4.97
C ARG A 32 0.51 20.75 3.56
N LEU A 33 -0.42 20.52 2.64
CA LEU A 33 -0.15 20.23 1.25
C LEU A 33 -0.07 21.54 0.44
N SER A 34 0.89 21.60 -0.48
CA SER A 34 0.95 22.66 -1.49
C SER A 34 0.08 22.32 -2.70
N CYS A 35 -0.42 23.36 -3.37
CA CYS A 35 -1.07 23.23 -4.68
C CYS A 35 -0.04 22.97 -5.80
N ALA A 36 1.20 23.44 -5.62
CA ALA A 36 2.32 23.01 -6.45
C ALA A 36 2.68 21.57 -6.09
N VAL A 37 2.59 20.67 -7.07
CA VAL A 37 2.95 19.27 -6.91
C VAL A 37 4.41 19.13 -7.31
N ASP A 38 5.27 18.83 -6.34
CA ASP A 38 6.60 18.30 -6.65
C ASP A 38 6.40 16.85 -7.13
N GLU A 39 6.17 16.70 -8.43
CA GLU A 39 6.01 15.37 -9.02
C GLU A 39 7.29 14.55 -8.80
N PRO A 40 7.16 13.26 -8.43
CA PRO A 40 8.31 12.38 -8.41
C PRO A 40 9.02 12.39 -9.77
N ALA A 41 10.34 12.56 -9.75
CA ALA A 41 11.15 12.52 -10.97
C ALA A 41 11.06 11.13 -11.62
N ASP A 42 11.09 10.08 -10.79
CA ASP A 42 10.97 8.70 -11.21
C ASP A 42 9.55 8.35 -11.70
N ALA A 43 9.47 7.64 -12.82
CA ALA A 43 8.19 7.33 -13.46
C ALA A 43 7.36 6.32 -12.67
N VAL A 44 8.01 5.37 -11.97
CA VAL A 44 7.34 4.38 -11.12
C VAL A 44 6.80 5.06 -9.87
N ASP A 45 7.60 5.93 -9.23
CA ASP A 45 7.15 6.70 -8.06
C ASP A 45 5.97 7.61 -8.42
N ARG A 46 5.96 8.20 -9.63
CA ARG A 46 4.81 8.96 -10.15
C ARG A 46 3.59 8.07 -10.38
N ALA A 47 3.75 6.87 -10.94
CA ALA A 47 2.64 5.93 -11.15
C ALA A 47 2.00 5.52 -9.82
N ILE A 48 2.81 5.21 -8.81
CA ILE A 48 2.35 4.92 -7.43
C ILE A 48 1.60 6.13 -6.86
N ALA A 49 2.16 7.33 -6.97
CA ALA A 49 1.53 8.54 -6.46
C ALA A 49 0.16 8.84 -7.11
N LEU A 50 -0.01 8.48 -8.38
CA LEU A 50 -1.23 8.73 -9.16
C LEU A 50 -2.29 7.63 -9.02
N SER A 51 -1.92 6.44 -8.55
CA SER A 51 -2.83 5.30 -8.36
C SER A 51 -4.05 5.66 -7.49
N SER A 52 -5.21 5.13 -7.85
CA SER A 52 -6.44 5.18 -7.05
C SER A 52 -6.30 4.37 -5.76
N GLY A 53 -7.27 4.50 -4.85
CA GLY A 53 -7.29 3.68 -3.63
C GLY A 53 -7.28 2.18 -3.94
N GLU A 54 -8.10 1.75 -4.89
CA GLU A 54 -8.23 0.33 -5.29
C GLU A 54 -6.94 -0.21 -5.93
N GLU A 55 -6.29 0.58 -6.79
CA GLU A 55 -4.98 0.21 -7.36
C GLU A 55 -3.88 0.16 -6.28
N LEU A 56 -3.95 1.02 -5.27
CA LEU A 56 -3.02 0.98 -4.13
C LEU A 56 -3.26 -0.25 -3.25
N GLU A 57 -4.50 -0.67 -3.06
CA GLU A 57 -4.84 -1.91 -2.34
C GLU A 57 -4.26 -3.15 -3.03
N GLU A 58 -4.37 -3.22 -4.35
CA GLU A 58 -3.75 -4.29 -5.14
C GLU A 58 -2.22 -4.22 -5.07
N LEU A 59 -1.65 -3.01 -5.19
CA LEU A 59 -0.22 -2.79 -5.06
C LEU A 59 0.32 -3.25 -3.70
N VAL A 60 -0.41 -2.96 -2.62
CA VAL A 60 -0.11 -3.39 -1.25
C VAL A 60 -0.08 -4.91 -1.19
N LEU A 61 -1.11 -5.59 -1.70
CA LEU A 61 -1.17 -7.05 -1.68
C LEU A 61 0.00 -7.68 -2.46
N ARG A 62 0.31 -7.16 -3.64
CA ARG A 62 1.46 -7.59 -4.46
C ARG A 62 2.79 -7.34 -3.76
N SER A 63 2.95 -6.19 -3.10
CA SER A 63 4.15 -5.85 -2.33
C SER A 63 4.35 -6.81 -1.16
N GLY A 64 3.28 -7.11 -0.43
CA GLY A 64 3.29 -8.11 0.63
C GLY A 64 3.68 -9.49 0.11
N ALA A 65 3.13 -9.90 -1.04
CA ALA A 65 3.43 -11.19 -1.63
C ALA A 65 4.92 -11.31 -2.00
N ILE A 66 5.53 -10.26 -2.58
CA ILE A 66 6.98 -10.19 -2.82
C ILE A 66 7.77 -10.31 -1.51
N TYR A 67 7.38 -9.56 -0.47
CA TYR A 67 8.04 -9.63 0.83
C TYR A 67 8.01 -11.06 1.40
N TRP A 68 6.91 -11.79 1.20
CA TRP A 68 6.73 -13.17 1.61
C TRP A 68 7.34 -14.22 0.67
N ALA A 69 7.87 -13.83 -0.50
CA ALA A 69 8.26 -14.75 -1.57
C ALA A 69 9.28 -15.82 -1.14
N GLY A 70 10.21 -15.48 -0.22
CA GLY A 70 11.17 -16.44 0.33
C GLY A 70 10.49 -17.58 1.11
N ASN A 71 9.44 -17.25 1.88
CA ASN A 71 8.65 -18.22 2.63
C ASN A 71 7.83 -19.11 1.70
N LEU A 72 7.18 -18.50 0.71
CA LEU A 72 6.38 -19.22 -0.28
C LEU A 72 7.24 -20.18 -1.11
N ALA A 73 8.44 -19.76 -1.51
CA ALA A 73 9.38 -20.59 -2.27
C ALA A 73 10.00 -21.72 -1.44
N ALA A 74 10.00 -21.61 -0.10
CA ALA A 74 10.55 -22.62 0.80
C ALA A 74 9.56 -23.76 1.13
N VAL A 75 8.31 -23.67 0.67
CA VAL A 75 7.30 -24.72 0.89
C VAL A 75 7.56 -25.91 -0.02
N ILE A 76 7.78 -27.08 0.59
CA ILE A 76 8.08 -28.34 -0.10
C ILE A 76 6.89 -29.31 -0.01
N ASP A 77 6.05 -29.19 1.03
CA ASP A 77 4.83 -30.01 1.16
C ASP A 77 3.75 -29.49 0.19
N GLY A 78 3.35 -30.34 -0.76
CA GLY A 78 2.31 -30.01 -1.74
C GLY A 78 0.98 -29.60 -1.11
N ARG A 79 0.60 -30.16 0.04
CA ARG A 79 -0.64 -29.77 0.74
C ARG A 79 -0.57 -28.36 1.30
N GLU A 80 0.59 -27.96 1.82
CA GLU A 80 0.80 -26.61 2.32
C GLU A 80 0.88 -25.61 1.16
N ALA A 81 1.50 -26.00 0.04
CA ALA A 81 1.52 -25.19 -1.18
C ALA A 81 0.12 -24.98 -1.76
N ASP A 82 -0.71 -26.03 -1.82
CA ASP A 82 -2.10 -25.94 -2.28
C ASP A 82 -2.93 -25.03 -1.35
N ALA A 83 -2.76 -25.16 -0.04
CA ALA A 83 -3.46 -24.32 0.93
C ALA A 83 -3.08 -22.83 0.79
N LEU A 84 -1.80 -22.53 0.54
CA LEU A 84 -1.34 -21.16 0.27
C LEU A 84 -1.93 -20.60 -1.02
N GLN A 85 -1.99 -21.39 -2.09
CA GLN A 85 -2.60 -20.95 -3.35
C GLN A 85 -4.10 -20.72 -3.20
N VAL A 86 -4.80 -21.52 -2.38
CA VAL A 86 -6.22 -21.29 -2.06
C VAL A 86 -6.39 -20.00 -1.26
N ALA A 87 -5.50 -19.72 -0.31
CA ALA A 87 -5.61 -18.56 0.57
C ALA A 87 -5.20 -17.22 -0.09
N LEU A 88 -4.19 -17.24 -0.97
CA LEU A 88 -3.60 -16.04 -1.57
C LEU A 88 -3.93 -15.87 -3.07
N GLY A 89 -4.32 -16.95 -3.75
CA GLY A 89 -4.44 -16.99 -5.20
C GLY A 89 -3.16 -17.46 -5.88
N ALA A 90 -3.30 -18.37 -6.84
CA ALA A 90 -2.17 -18.99 -7.54
C ALA A 90 -1.32 -17.98 -8.34
N ASP A 91 -1.95 -16.99 -8.95
CA ASP A 91 -1.25 -15.95 -9.72
C ASP A 91 -0.39 -15.07 -8.81
N LEU A 92 -0.90 -14.73 -7.63
CA LEU A 92 -0.16 -13.95 -6.64
C LEU A 92 1.04 -14.72 -6.08
N CYS A 93 0.86 -16.01 -5.78
CA CYS A 93 1.96 -16.90 -5.38
C CYS A 93 3.04 -16.99 -6.47
N THR A 94 2.64 -17.16 -7.72
CA THR A 94 3.57 -17.23 -8.86
C THR A 94 4.32 -15.91 -9.04
N PHE A 95 3.61 -14.78 -8.97
CA PHE A 95 4.17 -13.44 -9.03
C PHE A 95 5.19 -13.20 -7.91
N ALA A 96 4.86 -13.60 -6.68
CA ALA A 96 5.76 -13.49 -5.54
C ALA A 96 7.06 -14.27 -5.76
N VAL A 97 6.97 -15.56 -6.09
CA VAL A 97 8.15 -16.43 -6.27
C VAL A 97 9.07 -15.92 -7.38
N ALA A 98 8.52 -15.33 -8.44
CA ALA A 98 9.28 -14.70 -9.52
C ALA A 98 10.11 -13.48 -9.06
N ASN A 99 9.73 -12.85 -7.95
CA ASN A 99 10.37 -11.66 -7.37
C ASN A 99 11.07 -11.95 -6.02
N ARG A 100 11.44 -13.21 -5.78
CA ARG A 100 12.11 -13.63 -4.53
C ARG A 100 13.46 -12.96 -4.26
N ASP A 101 14.04 -12.30 -5.27
CA ASP A 101 15.28 -11.51 -5.14
C ASP A 101 15.12 -10.33 -4.17
N LEU A 102 13.89 -9.86 -3.97
CA LEU A 102 13.54 -8.77 -3.06
C LEU A 102 12.80 -9.25 -1.80
N ALA A 103 12.79 -10.56 -1.53
CA ALA A 103 12.05 -11.11 -0.40
C ALA A 103 12.57 -10.57 0.94
N GLY A 104 11.65 -10.41 1.89
CA GLY A 104 11.98 -10.14 3.28
C GLY A 104 12.61 -11.37 3.97
N PRO A 105 12.97 -11.23 5.26
CA PRO A 105 13.44 -12.36 6.05
C PRO A 105 12.40 -13.48 6.13
N LEU A 106 12.89 -14.72 6.28
CA LEU A 106 12.01 -15.87 6.53
C LEU A 106 11.27 -15.69 7.86
N GLN A 107 9.99 -16.02 7.86
CA GLN A 107 9.08 -15.92 8.98
C GLN A 107 8.07 -17.08 9.00
N PRO A 108 7.49 -17.43 10.16
CA PRO A 108 6.59 -18.57 10.26
C PRO A 108 5.35 -18.43 9.37
N LEU A 109 5.10 -19.40 8.49
CA LEU A 109 3.92 -19.41 7.61
C LEU A 109 2.62 -19.64 8.38
N GLN A 110 2.66 -20.47 9.42
CA GLN A 110 1.50 -20.80 10.24
C GLN A 110 1.12 -19.63 11.18
N PRO A 111 -0.18 -19.43 11.47
CA PRO A 111 -1.35 -20.11 10.88
C PRO A 111 -1.66 -19.61 9.46
N LEU A 112 -2.09 -20.52 8.57
CA LEU A 112 -2.44 -20.19 7.19
C LEU A 112 -3.77 -19.45 7.07
N GLU A 113 -4.66 -19.58 8.05
CA GLU A 113 -5.99 -18.95 8.05
C GLU A 113 -5.90 -17.41 7.98
N ASP A 114 -4.83 -16.85 8.55
CA ASP A 114 -4.56 -15.41 8.59
C ASP A 114 -3.55 -14.95 7.53
N ILE A 115 -3.07 -15.84 6.66
CA ILE A 115 -1.92 -15.53 5.78
C ILE A 115 -2.21 -14.33 4.86
N HIS A 116 -3.42 -14.25 4.30
CA HIS A 116 -3.81 -13.11 3.46
C HIS A 116 -3.71 -11.78 4.23
N ARG A 117 -4.21 -11.75 5.48
CA ARG A 117 -4.17 -10.56 6.33
C ARG A 117 -2.72 -10.16 6.67
N ARG A 118 -1.86 -11.13 6.94
CA ARG A 118 -0.44 -10.92 7.27
C ARG A 118 0.36 -10.42 6.07
N VAL A 119 0.17 -11.05 4.92
CA VAL A 119 0.76 -10.61 3.64
C VAL A 119 0.34 -9.19 3.34
N TYR A 120 -0.96 -8.88 3.43
CA TYR A 120 -1.47 -7.54 3.21
C TYR A 120 -0.89 -6.51 4.21
N ALA A 121 -0.80 -6.85 5.50
CA ALA A 121 -0.22 -5.98 6.52
C ALA A 121 1.27 -5.68 6.26
N ASP A 122 2.05 -6.68 5.86
CA ASP A 122 3.46 -6.49 5.49
C ASP A 122 3.59 -5.68 4.18
N GLY A 123 2.62 -5.81 3.27
CA GLY A 123 2.47 -4.96 2.10
C GLY A 123 2.25 -3.48 2.45
N LEU A 124 1.39 -3.21 3.44
CA LEU A 124 1.17 -1.85 3.96
C LEU A 124 2.44 -1.29 4.60
N SER A 125 3.20 -2.13 5.32
CA SER A 125 4.52 -1.74 5.86
C SER A 125 5.51 -1.38 4.76
N CYS A 126 5.53 -2.13 3.65
CA CYS A 126 6.36 -1.81 2.48
C CYS A 126 5.94 -0.47 1.84
N LEU A 127 4.63 -0.24 1.67
CA LEU A 127 4.12 1.03 1.15
C LEU A 127 4.38 2.21 2.10
N GLY A 128 4.30 1.98 3.42
CA GLY A 128 4.69 2.94 4.44
C GLY A 128 6.16 3.34 4.33
N ALA A 129 7.06 2.37 4.13
CA ALA A 129 8.47 2.62 3.88
C ALA A 129 8.72 3.44 2.60
N TRP A 130 8.03 3.10 1.51
CA TRP A 130 8.04 3.91 0.29
C TRP A 130 7.57 5.34 0.58
N CYS A 131 6.47 5.50 1.32
CA CYS A 131 5.96 6.82 1.70
C CYS A 131 7.01 7.61 2.53
N GLN A 132 7.75 6.98 3.44
CA GLN A 132 8.81 7.65 4.21
C GLN A 132 9.97 8.13 3.35
N ALA A 133 10.27 7.43 2.26
CA ALA A 133 11.31 7.82 1.30
C ALA A 133 10.88 8.96 0.35
N MET A 134 9.57 9.24 0.24
CA MET A 134 9.01 10.25 -0.66
C MET A 134 8.91 11.64 -0.03
N PRO A 135 8.90 12.73 -0.83
CA PRO A 135 8.58 14.07 -0.36
C PRO A 135 7.26 14.10 0.41
N GLY A 136 7.20 14.88 1.49
CA GLY A 136 6.07 14.85 2.43
C GLY A 136 4.70 15.10 1.78
N GLY A 137 4.63 15.94 0.74
CA GLY A 137 3.41 16.19 -0.01
C GLY A 137 2.91 14.97 -0.80
N THR A 138 3.79 14.30 -1.54
CA THR A 138 3.49 13.07 -2.29
C THR A 138 3.05 11.97 -1.35
N SER A 139 3.84 11.76 -0.31
CA SER A 139 3.64 10.78 0.74
C SER A 139 2.27 10.94 1.42
N MET A 140 1.91 12.17 1.81
CA MET A 140 0.62 12.47 2.45
C MET A 140 -0.56 12.25 1.48
N ARG A 141 -0.44 12.63 0.21
CA ARG A 141 -1.50 12.42 -0.78
C ARG A 141 -1.80 10.94 -1.02
N VAL A 142 -0.78 10.08 -1.02
CA VAL A 142 -0.97 8.62 -1.11
C VAL A 142 -1.66 8.09 0.15
N ARG A 143 -1.21 8.47 1.35
CA ARG A 143 -1.85 8.06 2.61
C ARG A 143 -3.33 8.40 2.68
N LEU A 144 -3.74 9.56 2.16
CA LEU A 144 -5.14 9.98 2.17
C LEU A 144 -6.07 9.09 1.32
N LYS A 145 -5.52 8.35 0.35
CA LYS A 145 -6.28 7.41 -0.49
C LYS A 145 -6.54 6.07 0.21
N LEU A 146 -5.85 5.84 1.33
CA LEU A 146 -5.70 4.59 2.05
C LEU A 146 -6.21 4.73 3.50
N MET A 147 -7.19 5.59 3.77
CA MET A 147 -7.66 5.83 5.14
C MET A 147 -8.92 5.01 5.46
N PRO A 148 -9.00 4.41 6.68
CA PRO A 148 -8.00 4.43 7.74
C PRO A 148 -7.04 3.23 7.65
N HIS A 149 -5.76 3.45 7.37
CA HIS A 149 -4.72 2.43 7.51
C HIS A 149 -3.60 2.94 8.43
N GLU A 150 -3.81 2.75 9.73
CA GLU A 150 -2.84 3.04 10.80
C GLU A 150 -1.48 2.34 10.59
N LEU A 151 -1.45 1.29 9.76
CA LEU A 151 -0.25 0.52 9.40
C LEU A 151 0.71 1.28 8.47
N VAL A 152 0.21 2.22 7.65
CA VAL A 152 1.09 3.03 6.77
C VAL A 152 1.96 4.00 7.58
N ASP A 153 1.59 4.27 8.83
CA ASP A 153 2.27 5.21 9.72
C ASP A 153 3.25 4.52 10.70
N GLN A 154 3.31 3.18 10.71
CA GLN A 154 4.10 2.39 11.66
C GLN A 154 5.20 1.56 10.98
N THR A 155 5.95 2.14 10.04
CA THR A 155 7.07 1.42 9.42
C THR A 155 8.24 1.26 10.39
N THR A 156 8.65 0.01 10.61
CA THR A 156 9.87 -0.36 11.34
C THR A 156 10.84 -1.10 10.43
N GLU A 157 12.09 -1.26 10.86
CA GLU A 157 12.96 -2.28 10.24
C GLU A 157 12.30 -3.66 10.33
N PRO A 158 12.46 -4.54 9.31
CA PRO A 158 13.32 -4.43 8.12
C PRO A 158 12.66 -3.75 6.89
N PHE A 159 11.45 -3.20 7.04
CA PHE A 159 10.69 -2.66 5.90
C PHE A 159 11.28 -1.38 5.34
N ALA A 160 11.98 -0.58 6.16
CA ALA A 160 12.59 0.67 5.73
C ALA A 160 13.65 0.45 4.63
N GLU A 161 14.42 -0.64 4.70
CA GLU A 161 15.44 -0.97 3.70
C GLU A 161 14.86 -1.55 2.40
N ALA A 162 14.00 -2.57 2.50
CA ALA A 162 13.53 -3.32 1.33
C ALA A 162 12.22 -2.78 0.72
N GLY A 163 11.36 -2.16 1.54
CA GLY A 163 10.00 -1.75 1.18
C GLY A 163 9.92 -0.88 -0.07
N PRO A 164 10.70 0.22 -0.20
CA PRO A 164 10.63 1.07 -1.39
C PRO A 164 10.96 0.33 -2.69
N ALA A 165 11.90 -0.61 -2.67
CA ALA A 165 12.26 -1.40 -3.85
C ALA A 165 11.17 -2.42 -4.19
N ILE A 166 10.58 -3.06 -3.18
CA ILE A 166 9.46 -3.99 -3.32
C ILE A 166 8.25 -3.30 -3.95
N VAL A 167 7.84 -2.14 -3.45
CA VAL A 167 6.67 -1.39 -3.94
C VAL A 167 6.87 -0.97 -5.40
N ARG A 168 8.06 -0.50 -5.76
CA ARG A 168 8.39 -0.17 -7.16
C ARG A 168 8.31 -1.39 -8.07
N ARG A 169 8.86 -2.54 -7.64
CA ARG A 169 8.76 -3.80 -8.40
C ARG A 169 7.31 -4.28 -8.54
N ALA A 170 6.50 -4.09 -7.50
CA ALA A 170 5.09 -4.46 -7.53
C ALA A 170 4.27 -3.59 -8.50
N MET A 171 4.65 -2.34 -8.72
CA MET A 171 3.98 -1.47 -9.69
C MET A 171 4.20 -1.92 -11.15
N GLY A 172 5.40 -2.39 -11.48
CA GLY A 172 5.77 -2.85 -12.84
C GLY A 172 7.11 -2.30 -13.30
#